data_AF-A0AAE9YZB8-F1
#
_entry.id   AF-A0AAE9YZB8-F1
#
_cell.length_a   1.000
_cell.length_b   1.000
_cell.length_c   1.000
_cell.angle_alpha   90.00
_cell.angle_beta   90.00
_cell.angle_gamma   90.00
#
_symmetry.space_group_name_H-M   'P 1'
#
loop_
_entity.id
_entity.type
_entity.pdbx_description
1 polymer ?
#
loop_
_entity_poly.entity_id
_entity_poly.type
_entity_poly.pdbx_seq_one_letter_code
_entity_poly.pdbx_strand_id
1 'polypeptide(L)'
;MAAYHHTPEPASAKAKYPIYRQLTVQETVCCTATKTRGIGINYVPVKLEPCVVLRGKWLRQAGFSAGQKISVAVHQERIVIAPKQSGLKPIVVG
;
A
#
# COMPACT_ATOMS: atom_id res chain seq x y z
N MET A 1 -14.51 -8.20 -52.62
CA MET A 1 -14.13 -8.78 -51.31
C MET A 1 -12.97 -7.96 -50.76
N ALA A 2 -13.17 -7.21 -49.67
CA ALA A 2 -12.11 -6.41 -49.04
C ALA A 2 -11.54 -7.18 -47.85
N ALA A 3 -10.22 -7.36 -47.82
CA ALA A 3 -9.50 -7.94 -46.70
C ALA A 3 -9.54 -6.92 -45.53
N TYR A 4 -10.26 -7.29 -44.47
CA TYR A 4 -10.30 -6.51 -43.23
C TYR A 4 -8.99 -6.70 -42.48
N HIS A 5 -8.08 -5.74 -42.57
CA HIS A 5 -6.90 -5.65 -41.73
C HIS A 5 -7.24 -4.95 -40.43
N HIS A 6 -7.78 -5.71 -39.46
CA HIS A 6 -7.85 -5.21 -38.09
C HIS A 6 -6.55 -5.56 -37.37
N THR A 7 -5.68 -4.56 -37.18
CA THR A 7 -4.64 -4.64 -36.15
C THR A 7 -5.28 -4.14 -34.86
N PRO A 8 -5.50 -4.96 -33.83
CA PRO A 8 -5.83 -4.43 -32.52
C PRO A 8 -4.54 -3.82 -31.98
N GLU A 9 -4.46 -2.48 -31.96
CA GLU A 9 -3.47 -1.83 -31.09
C GLU A 9 -3.73 -2.31 -29.67
N PRO A 10 -2.75 -2.91 -28.97
CA PRO A 10 -2.87 -3.03 -27.53
C PRO A 10 -2.81 -1.59 -27.03
N ALA A 11 -3.97 -1.01 -26.75
CA ALA A 11 -4.08 0.21 -25.98
C ALA A 11 -3.46 -0.10 -24.62
N SER A 12 -2.14 0.07 -24.53
CA SER A 12 -1.42 0.24 -23.29
C SER A 12 -1.99 1.51 -22.70
N ALA A 13 -3.08 1.35 -21.94
CA ALA A 13 -3.60 2.39 -21.09
C ALA A 13 -2.45 2.71 -20.13
N LYS A 14 -1.60 3.67 -20.52
CA LYS A 14 -0.59 4.29 -19.66
C LYS A 14 -1.40 4.86 -18.52
N ALA A 15 -1.56 4.08 -17.45
CA ALA A 15 -2.20 4.52 -16.26
C ALA A 15 -1.47 5.79 -15.85
N LYS A 16 -2.21 6.91 -15.90
CA LYS A 16 -1.71 8.24 -15.55
C LYS A 16 -1.59 8.24 -14.02
N TYR A 17 -0.60 7.52 -13.50
CA TYR A 17 -0.34 7.42 -12.07
C TYR A 17 -0.04 8.83 -11.56
N PRO A 18 -0.50 9.21 -10.36
CA PRO A 18 -0.12 10.50 -9.81
C PRO A 18 1.40 10.56 -9.69
N ILE A 19 1.95 11.52 -10.41
CA ILE A 19 3.35 11.95 -10.41
C ILE A 19 3.62 12.54 -9.01
N TYR A 20 4.17 11.70 -8.12
CA TYR A 20 4.56 12.00 -6.74
C TYR A 20 3.45 12.46 -5.77
N ARG A 21 3.48 11.92 -4.55
CA ARG A 21 2.66 12.38 -3.43
C ARG A 21 3.60 12.66 -2.26
N GLN A 22 3.50 13.85 -1.68
CA GLN A 22 4.16 14.16 -0.42
C GLN A 22 3.20 13.84 0.72
N LEU A 23 3.72 13.22 1.77
CA LEU A 23 2.98 12.87 2.98
C LEU A 23 3.73 13.43 4.17
N THR A 24 2.97 13.85 5.18
CA THR A 24 3.52 14.32 6.44
C THR A 24 3.61 13.15 7.41
N VAL A 25 4.74 13.03 8.09
CA VAL A 25 4.89 12.12 9.23
C VAL A 25 4.05 12.66 10.38
N GLN A 26 3.16 11.83 10.91
CA GLN A 26 2.31 12.14 12.06
C GLN A 26 2.80 11.38 13.28
N GLU A 27 2.34 11.77 14.46
CA GLU A 27 2.48 10.97 15.67
C GLU A 27 1.23 10.10 15.85
N THR A 28 1.43 8.85 16.25
CA THR A 28 0.33 7.93 16.58
C THR A 28 0.62 7.18 17.87
N VAL A 29 -0.44 6.78 18.57
CA VAL A 29 -0.30 6.00 19.81
C VAL A 29 0.14 4.58 19.45
N CYS A 30 1.17 4.08 20.12
CA CYS A 30 1.59 2.69 19.99
C CYS A 30 0.42 1.77 20.40
N CYS A 31 0.03 0.83 19.53
CA CYS A 31 -1.12 -0.04 19.72
C CYS A 31 -1.05 -0.93 20.99
N THR A 32 0.09 -0.96 21.68
CA THR A 32 0.31 -1.75 22.89
C THR A 32 -0.08 -1.02 24.18
N ALA A 33 -0.93 0.01 24.14
CA ALA A 33 -1.40 0.68 25.34
C ALA A 33 -2.00 -0.34 26.33
N THR A 34 -1.28 -0.58 27.43
CA THR A 34 -1.62 -1.57 28.44
C THR A 34 -2.98 -1.22 29.02
N LYS A 35 -3.97 -2.11 28.89
CA LYS A 35 -5.27 -1.93 29.54
C LYS A 35 -5.09 -2.04 31.05
N THR A 36 -5.14 -0.92 31.76
CA THR A 36 -5.10 -0.90 33.23
C THR A 36 -6.47 -1.33 33.76
N ARG A 37 -6.55 -2.51 34.40
CA ARG A 37 -7.76 -3.05 35.05
C ARG A 37 -7.88 -2.57 36.49
N GLY A 38 -8.01 -1.26 36.70
CA GLY A 38 -8.19 -0.66 38.04
C GLY A 38 -9.39 0.28 38.09
N ILE A 39 -10.18 0.21 39.16
CA ILE A 39 -11.31 1.14 39.41
C ILE A 39 -10.72 2.44 39.96
N GLY A 40 -10.77 3.53 39.19
CA GLY A 40 -10.19 4.85 39.53
C GLY A 40 -9.67 5.63 38.31
N ILE A 41 -9.14 6.84 38.52
CA ILE A 41 -8.44 7.60 37.47
C ILE A 41 -7.07 6.95 37.25
N ASN A 42 -6.87 6.36 36.07
CA ASN A 42 -5.61 5.75 35.68
C ASN A 42 -4.87 6.66 34.69
N TYR A 43 -3.77 7.26 35.13
CA TYR A 43 -2.83 7.92 34.22
C TYR A 43 -1.99 6.85 33.54
N VAL A 44 -2.24 6.60 32.26
CA VAL A 44 -1.47 5.64 31.47
C VAL A 44 -0.51 6.40 30.57
N PRO A 45 0.81 6.21 30.72
CA PRO A 45 1.78 6.79 29.80
C PRO A 45 1.47 6.35 28.37
N VAL A 46 1.24 7.32 27.50
CA VAL A 46 1.01 7.08 26.07
C VAL A 46 2.35 7.17 25.37
N LYS A 47 2.78 6.05 24.77
CA LYS A 47 3.94 6.06 23.88
C LYS A 47 3.48 6.48 22.49
N LEU A 48 4.04 7.58 22.00
CA LEU A 48 3.84 8.07 20.64
C LEU A 48 4.93 7.53 19.71
N GLU A 49 4.55 7.19 18.49
CA GLU A 49 5.45 6.70 17.45
C GLU A 49 5.19 7.44 16.12
N PRO A 50 6.23 7.66 15.30
CA PRO A 50 6.06 8.21 13.96
C PRO A 50 5.20 7.30 13.07
N CYS A 51 4.28 7.89 12.32
CA CYS A 51 3.34 7.19 11.45
C CYS A 51 3.15 7.92 10.12
N VAL A 52 3.12 7.16 9.02
CA VAL A 52 2.77 7.66 7.69
C VAL A 52 1.52 6.95 7.21
N VAL A 53 0.52 7.74 6.82
CA VAL A 53 -0.80 7.22 6.45
C VAL A 53 -0.99 7.26 4.93
N LEU A 54 -0.96 6.08 4.30
CA LEU A 54 -1.23 5.92 2.87
C LEU A 54 -2.73 5.70 2.65
N ARG A 55 -3.42 6.65 2.01
CA ARG A 55 -4.85 6.55 1.68
C ARG A 55 -5.16 7.05 0.27
N GLY A 56 -6.15 6.44 -0.37
CA GLY A 56 -6.75 6.91 -1.62
C GLY A 56 -6.95 5.81 -2.66
N LYS A 57 -7.76 6.13 -3.69
CA LYS A 57 -8.06 5.21 -4.80
C LYS A 57 -6.81 4.76 -5.57
N TRP A 58 -5.74 5.56 -5.52
CA TRP A 58 -4.46 5.31 -6.19
C TRP A 58 -3.72 4.08 -5.66
N LEU A 59 -3.94 3.67 -4.39
CA LEU A 59 -3.33 2.45 -3.84
C LEU A 59 -3.81 1.19 -4.59
N ARG A 60 -5.12 1.10 -4.86
CA ARG A 60 -5.68 0.01 -5.65
C ARG A 60 -5.15 0.00 -7.07
N GLN A 61 -5.02 1.18 -7.68
CA GLN A 61 -4.43 1.33 -9.02
C GLN A 61 -2.95 0.94 -9.06
N ALA A 62 -2.23 1.11 -7.96
CA ALA A 62 -0.84 0.67 -7.79
C ALA A 62 -0.71 -0.83 -7.39
N GLY A 63 -1.81 -1.59 -7.41
CA GLY A 63 -1.79 -3.02 -7.13
C GLY A 63 -1.84 -3.39 -5.65
N PHE A 64 -2.20 -2.45 -4.76
CA PHE A 64 -2.43 -2.74 -3.34
C PHE A 64 -3.93 -3.01 -3.10
N SER A 65 -4.28 -4.28 -3.02
CA SER A 65 -5.65 -4.71 -2.74
C SER A 65 -5.92 -4.88 -1.24
N ALA A 66 -7.18 -4.71 -0.82
CA ALA A 66 -7.57 -4.97 0.57
C ALA A 66 -7.30 -6.43 0.95
N GLY A 67 -6.75 -6.67 2.14
CA GLY A 67 -6.38 -8.01 2.61
C GLY A 67 -5.07 -8.56 2.02
N GLN A 68 -4.45 -7.86 1.06
CA GLN A 68 -3.15 -8.27 0.52
C GLN A 68 -2.02 -7.97 1.51
N LYS A 69 -1.13 -8.95 1.69
CA LYS A 69 0.10 -8.73 2.45
C LYS A 69 1.04 -7.80 1.65
N ILE A 70 1.69 -6.89 2.34
CA ILE A 70 2.71 -6.02 1.76
C ILE A 70 4.10 -6.39 2.28
N SER A 71 5.12 -6.07 1.51
CA SER A 71 6.52 -6.10 1.91
C SER A 71 6.98 -4.66 2.15
N VAL A 72 7.74 -4.48 3.22
CA VAL A 72 8.33 -3.19 3.60
C VAL A 72 9.82 -3.43 3.81
N ALA A 73 10.64 -2.81 2.98
CA ALA A 73 12.09 -2.81 3.14
C ALA A 73 12.51 -1.42 3.64
N VAL A 74 13.28 -1.40 4.73
CA VAL A 74 13.78 -0.19 5.37
C VAL A 74 15.27 -0.06 5.08
N HIS A 75 15.65 1.08 4.54
CA HIS A 75 17.02 1.50 4.32
C HIS A 75 17.24 2.86 4.99
N GLN A 76 18.50 3.28 5.09
CA GLN A 76 18.80 4.64 5.53
C GLN A 76 18.09 5.64 4.60
N GLU A 77 17.27 6.53 5.19
CA GLU A 77 16.51 7.58 4.52
C GLU A 77 15.48 7.12 3.47
N ARG A 78 15.21 5.82 3.37
CA ARG A 78 14.34 5.27 2.33
C ARG A 78 13.53 4.08 2.84
N ILE A 79 12.24 4.09 2.55
CA ILE A 79 11.36 2.94 2.74
C ILE A 79 10.80 2.54 1.38
N VAL A 80 10.90 1.25 1.05
CA VAL A 80 10.30 0.69 -0.16
C VAL A 80 9.13 -0.21 0.24
N ILE A 81 7.95 0.11 -0.28
CA ILE A 81 6.71 -0.63 -0.02
C ILE A 81 6.26 -1.27 -1.33
N ALA A 82 6.09 -2.59 -1.32
CA ALA A 82 5.63 -3.34 -2.49
C ALA A 82 4.57 -4.38 -2.09
N PRO A 83 3.55 -4.63 -2.95
CA PRO A 83 2.62 -5.72 -2.72
C PRO A 83 3.36 -7.06 -2.69
N LYS A 84 3.06 -7.93 -1.72
CA LYS A 84 3.61 -9.28 -1.74
C LYS A 84 2.89 -10.05 -2.84
N GLN A 85 3.64 -10.56 -3.82
CA GLN A 85 3.07 -11.41 -4.86
C GLN A 85 2.53 -12.69 -4.20
N SER A 86 1.22 -12.89 -4.23
CA SER A 86 0.65 -14.22 -4.02
C SER A 86 1.06 -15.05 -5.22
N GLY A 87 1.85 -16.10 -5.03
CA GLY A 87 2.49 -16.87 -6.10
C GLY A 87 1.51 -17.61 -7.02
N LEU A 88 0.79 -16.90 -7.88
CA LEU A 88 0.17 -17.42 -9.09
C LEU A 88 0.86 -16.72 -10.26
N LYS A 89 1.98 -17.31 -10.70
CA LYS A 89 2.50 -17.04 -12.04
C LYS A 89 1.45 -17.58 -13.01
N PRO A 90 1.02 -16.81 -14.03
CA PRO A 90 0.25 -17.39 -15.11
C PRO A 90 1.11 -18.48 -15.76
N ILE A 91 0.56 -19.69 -15.85
CA ILE A 91 1.14 -20.78 -16.61
C ILE A 91 1.19 -20.29 -18.06
N VAL A 92 2.39 -20.00 -18.55
CA VAL A 92 2.62 -19.84 -19.99
C VAL A 92 2.55 -21.25 -20.56
N VAL A 93 1.41 -21.59 -21.16
CA VAL A 93 1.28 -22.78 -22.00
C VAL A 93 1.95 -22.43 -23.32
N GLY A 94 3.11 -23.04 -23.59
CA GLY A 94 3.77 -23.04 -24.89
C GLY A 94 3.26 -24.19 -25.76
#